data_AF-A0A7V3HH29-F1
#
_entry.id   AF-A0A7V3HH29-F1
#
_cell.length_a   1.000
_cell.length_b   1.000
_cell.length_c   1.000
_cell.angle_alpha   90.00
_cell.angle_beta   90.00
_cell.angle_gamma   90.00
#
_symmetry.space_group_name_H-M   'P 1'
#
loop_
_entity.id
_entity.type
_entity.pdbx_description
1 polymer ?
#
loop_
_entity_poly.entity_id
_entity_poly.type
_entity_poly.pdbx_seq_one_letter_code
_entity_poly.pdbx_strand_id
1 'polypeptide(L)'
;MADAGVGIDPATVEMRLDGQVVAATYITGTGELMYQPATPLAAGQHIVMVKAGDVLGNQASASATFIVQSEWHIYLPLVLRNYR
;
A
#
# COMPACT_ATOMS: atom_id res chain seq x y z
N MET A 1 -21.36 -9.32 -26.31
CA MET A 1 -20.21 -10.21 -26.12
C MET A 1 -19.38 -9.61 -25.00
N ALA A 2 -19.61 -10.06 -23.77
CA ALA A 2 -18.82 -9.66 -22.61
C ALA A 2 -17.77 -10.76 -22.42
N ASP A 3 -16.52 -10.33 -22.32
CA ASP A 3 -15.30 -11.12 -22.32
C ASP A 3 -15.38 -12.35 -21.39
N ALA A 4 -15.12 -13.53 -21.95
CA ALA A 4 -15.16 -14.80 -21.26
C ALA A 4 -13.73 -15.32 -21.10
N GLY A 5 -13.13 -15.07 -19.92
CA GLY A 5 -11.98 -15.80 -19.40
C GLY A 5 -10.63 -15.16 -19.75
N VAL A 6 -9.88 -14.57 -18.81
CA VAL A 6 -9.70 -15.04 -17.43
C VAL A 6 -9.53 -13.86 -16.49
N GLY A 7 -10.53 -13.62 -15.63
CA GLY A 7 -10.42 -12.64 -14.56
C GLY A 7 -9.51 -13.15 -13.44
N ILE A 8 -8.85 -12.22 -12.75
CA ILE A 8 -8.21 -12.48 -11.46
C ILE A 8 -9.24 -13.09 -10.52
N ASP A 9 -8.90 -14.19 -9.85
CA ASP A 9 -9.69 -14.73 -8.74
C ASP A 9 -9.39 -13.91 -7.48
N PRO A 10 -10.35 -13.11 -6.97
CA PRO A 10 -10.14 -12.27 -5.79
C PRO A 10 -9.69 -13.06 -4.56
N ALA A 11 -10.07 -14.35 -4.45
CA ALA A 11 -9.69 -15.20 -3.32
C ALA A 11 -8.20 -15.54 -3.30
N THR A 12 -7.51 -15.37 -4.42
CA THR A 12 -6.07 -15.64 -4.56
C THR A 12 -5.20 -14.39 -4.42
N VAL A 13 -5.82 -13.22 -4.31
CA VAL A 13 -5.10 -11.96 -4.19
C VAL A 13 -4.55 -11.82 -2.77
N GLU A 14 -3.22 -11.76 -2.66
CA GLU A 14 -2.50 -11.55 -1.41
C GLU A 14 -1.55 -10.36 -1.56
N MET A 15 -1.62 -9.42 -0.63
CA MET A 15 -0.68 -8.31 -0.52
C MET A 15 0.23 -8.52 0.67
N ARG A 16 1.53 -8.28 0.48
CA ARG A 16 2.52 -8.20 1.55
C ARG A 16 3.17 -6.83 1.58
N LEU A 17 3.33 -6.29 2.77
CA LEU A 17 4.12 -5.10 3.05
C LEU A 17 5.31 -5.51 3.91
N ASP A 18 6.53 -5.24 3.44
CA ASP A 18 7.79 -5.60 4.10
C ASP A 18 7.86 -7.09 4.50
N GLY A 19 7.30 -7.94 3.64
CA GLY A 19 7.24 -9.39 3.83
C GLY A 19 6.09 -9.89 4.71
N GLN A 20 5.31 -9.00 5.34
CA GLN A 20 4.15 -9.36 6.16
C GLN A 20 2.85 -9.29 5.36
N VAL A 21 1.98 -10.29 5.46
CA VAL A 21 0.66 -10.28 4.81
C VAL A 21 -0.21 -9.19 5.44
N VAL A 22 -0.82 -8.35 4.61
CA VAL A 22 -1.70 -7.26 5.03
C VAL A 22 -3.11 -7.44 4.49
N ALA A 23 -4.10 -6.92 5.22
CA ALA A 23 -5.48 -6.92 4.77
C ALA A 23 -5.67 -5.85 3.68
N ALA A 24 -5.71 -6.29 2.42
CA ALA A 24 -6.00 -5.44 1.27
C ALA A 24 -7.33 -5.86 0.63
N THR A 25 -8.03 -4.90 0.02
CA THR A 25 -9.29 -5.13 -0.68
C THR A 25 -9.06 -5.04 -2.18
N TYR A 26 -9.31 -6.14 -2.89
CA TYR A 26 -9.31 -6.16 -4.35
C TYR A 26 -10.69 -5.73 -4.88
N ILE A 27 -10.71 -4.75 -5.78
CA ILE A 27 -11.93 -4.21 -6.37
C ILE A 27 -12.17 -4.88 -7.72
N THR A 28 -13.13 -5.81 -7.75
CA THR A 28 -13.56 -6.48 -8.98
C THR A 28 -14.16 -5.47 -9.94
N GLY A 29 -13.60 -5.36 -11.16
CA GLY A 29 -14.07 -4.45 -12.21
C GLY A 29 -13.09 -3.33 -12.55
N THR A 30 -12.34 -2.80 -11.56
CA THR A 30 -11.24 -1.85 -11.82
C THR A 30 -9.87 -2.51 -11.81
N GLY A 31 -9.75 -3.65 -11.10
CA GLY A 31 -8.46 -4.33 -10.91
C GLY A 31 -7.57 -3.66 -9.87
N GLU A 32 -8.11 -2.69 -9.11
CA GLU A 32 -7.39 -1.97 -8.07
C GLU A 32 -7.27 -2.81 -6.80
N LEU A 33 -6.14 -2.65 -6.10
CA LEU A 33 -5.88 -3.22 -4.80
C LEU A 33 -5.69 -2.10 -3.79
N MET A 34 -6.62 -1.97 -2.85
CA MET A 34 -6.58 -0.92 -1.83
C MET A 34 -6.11 -1.47 -0.49
N TYR A 35 -5.14 -0.78 0.12
CA TYR A 35 -4.65 -1.07 1.46
C TYR A 35 -4.59 0.24 2.26
N GLN A 36 -5.19 0.23 3.45
CA GLN A 36 -5.13 1.34 4.40
C GLN A 36 -4.44 0.86 5.68
N PRO A 37 -3.20 1.32 5.95
CA PRO A 37 -2.52 1.03 7.20
C PRO A 37 -3.34 1.52 8.41
N ALA A 38 -3.54 0.66 9.42
CA ALA A 38 -4.17 1.07 10.68
C ALA A 38 -3.28 2.02 11.49
N THR A 39 -1.96 1.87 11.34
CA THR A 39 -0.93 2.75 11.91
C THR A 39 -0.13 3.37 10.79
N PRO A 40 0.27 4.65 10.89
CA PRO A 40 1.21 5.25 9.95
C PRO A 40 2.45 4.39 9.78
N LEU A 41 2.89 4.19 8.53
CA LEU A 41 4.13 3.50 8.25
C LEU A 41 5.31 4.35 8.77
N ALA A 42 6.37 3.67 9.22
CA ALA A 42 7.57 4.35 9.66
C ALA A 42 8.24 5.10 8.49
N ALA A 43 9.05 6.12 8.78
CA ALA A 43 9.89 6.69 7.74
C ALA A 43 10.93 5.66 7.28
N GLY A 44 11.15 5.59 5.97
CA GLY A 44 12.10 4.66 5.37
C GLY A 44 11.59 4.04 4.07
N GLN A 45 12.39 3.12 3.54
CA GLN A 45 12.04 2.33 2.38
C GLN A 45 11.10 1.18 2.78
N HIS A 46 10.05 1.00 2.00
CA HIS A 46 9.10 -0.09 2.11
C HIS A 46 8.99 -0.85 0.80
N ILE A 47 8.69 -2.15 0.88
CA ILE A 47 8.47 -3.00 -0.29
C ILE A 47 7.07 -3.58 -0.21
N VAL A 48 6.27 -3.35 -1.26
CA VAL A 48 5.00 -4.05 -1.48
C VAL A 48 5.23 -5.22 -2.43
N MET A 49 4.63 -6.36 -2.12
CA MET A 49 4.51 -7.49 -3.02
C MET A 49 3.04 -7.87 -3.15
N VAL A 50 2.58 -8.14 -4.37
CA VAL A 50 1.23 -8.61 -4.64
C VAL A 50 1.35 -9.93 -5.38
N LYS A 51 0.61 -10.93 -4.91
CA LYS A 51 0.39 -12.18 -5.62
C LYS A 51 -1.08 -12.24 -6.03
N ALA A 52 -1.35 -12.69 -7.23
CA ALA A 52 -2.70 -12.95 -7.69
C ALA A 52 -2.72 -14.16 -8.62
N GLY A 53 -3.82 -14.90 -8.61
CA GLY A 53 -4.11 -15.96 -9.54
C GLY A 53 -5.34 -15.64 -10.37
N ASP A 54 -5.46 -16.32 -11.50
CA ASP A 54 -6.64 -16.25 -12.36
C ASP A 54 -7.54 -17.48 -12.14
N VAL A 55 -8.79 -17.43 -12.61
CA VAL A 55 -9.74 -18.54 -12.42
C VAL A 55 -9.34 -19.84 -13.14
N LEU A 56 -8.35 -19.81 -14.03
CA LEU A 56 -7.77 -21.01 -14.65
C LEU A 56 -6.60 -21.60 -13.85
N GLY A 57 -6.21 -20.95 -12.75
CA GLY A 57 -5.15 -21.41 -11.87
C GLY A 57 -3.75 -20.89 -12.22
N ASN A 58 -3.61 -19.98 -13.19
CA ASN A 58 -2.32 -19.32 -13.40
C ASN A 58 -2.06 -18.37 -12.23
N GLN A 59 -0.80 -18.29 -11.77
CA GLN A 59 -0.40 -17.39 -10.69
C GLN A 59 0.71 -16.46 -11.14
N ALA A 60 0.65 -15.20 -10.70
CA ALA A 60 1.66 -14.20 -10.93
C ALA A 60 1.93 -13.39 -9.66
N SER A 61 3.09 -12.75 -9.60
CA SER A 61 3.45 -11.84 -8.53
C SER A 61 4.21 -10.62 -9.06
N ALA A 62 3.97 -9.47 -8.46
CA ALA A 62 4.67 -8.23 -8.74
C ALA A 62 5.13 -7.56 -7.44
N SER A 63 6.20 -6.77 -7.51
CA SER A 63 6.72 -6.04 -6.36
C SER A 63 7.05 -4.60 -6.73
N ALA A 64 6.83 -3.68 -5.79
CA ALA A 64 7.18 -2.28 -5.92
C ALA A 64 7.85 -1.78 -4.64
N THR A 65 8.75 -0.82 -4.78
CA THR A 65 9.42 -0.17 -3.65
C THR A 65 9.00 1.29 -3.58
N PHE A 66 8.74 1.79 -2.38
CA PHE A 66 8.44 3.19 -2.13
C PHE A 66 9.12 3.67 -0.85
N ILE A 67 9.23 5.00 -0.68
CA ILE A 67 9.84 5.60 0.51
C ILE A 67 8.78 6.43 1.22
N VAL A 68 8.62 6.19 2.52
CA VAL A 68 7.82 7.02 3.42
C VAL A 68 8.73 8.06 4.04
N GLN A 69 8.41 9.33 3.88
CA GLN A 69 9.15 10.44 4.48
C GLN A 69 8.37 10.99 5.67
N SER A 70 9.04 11.25 6.79
CA SER A 70 8.49 12.02 7.90
C SER A 70 9.08 13.42 7.85
N GLU A 71 8.29 14.40 7.39
CA GLU A 71 8.68 15.80 7.43
C GLU A 71 7.95 16.48 8.58
N TRP A 72 8.70 16.85 9.63
CA TRP A 72 8.18 17.62 10.75
C TRP A 72 8.91 18.95 10.84
N HIS A 73 8.19 20.05 10.64
CA HIS A 73 8.69 21.40 10.85
C HIS A 73 8.05 22.01 12.10
N ILE A 74 8.88 22.51 13.03
CA ILE A 74 8.44 23.26 14.22
C ILE A 74 9.03 24.66 14.17
N TYR A 75 8.16 25.67 14.07
CA TYR A 75 8.54 27.08 14.16
C TYR A 75 8.10 27.64 15.52
N LEU A 76 9.07 27.97 16.37
CA LEU A 76 8.83 28.67 17.63
C LEU A 76 9.13 30.17 17.46
N PRO A 77 8.22 31.09 17.83
CA PRO A 77 8.55 32.50 17.84
C PRO A 77 9.51 32.82 19.00
N LEU A 78 10.68 33.40 18.67
CA LEU A 78 11.60 33.94 19.67
C LEU A 78 11.13 35.35 20.08
N VAL A 79 10.26 35.46 21.09
CA VAL A 79 9.92 36.77 21.68
C VAL A 79 10.81 36.99 22.90
N LEU A 80 11.87 37.77 22.75
CA LEU A 80 12.61 38.34 23.87
C LEU A 80 11.75 39.46 24.47
N ARG A 81 10.99 39.18 25.54
CA ARG A 81 10.41 40.24 26.36
C ARG A 81 11.52 40.83 27.22
N ASN A 82 12.03 41.99 26.84
CA ASN A 82 12.90 42.79 27.70
C ASN A 82 12.04 43.27 28.88
N TYR A 83 12.24 42.65 30.05
CA TYR A 83 11.80 43.24 31.30
C TYR A 83 12.70 44.45 31.58
N ARG A 84 12.06 45.61 31.80
CA ARG A 84 12.73 46.86 32.15
C ARG A 84 13.33 46.80 33.54
#